data_AF-A0A3D1PQP0-F1
#
_entry.id   AF-A0A3D1PQP0-F1
#
_cell.length_a   1.000
_cell.length_b   1.000
_cell.length_c   1.000
_cell.angle_alpha   90.00
_cell.angle_beta   90.00
_cell.angle_gamma   90.00
#
_symmetry.space_group_name_H-M   'P 1'
#
loop_
_entity.id
_entity.type
_entity.pdbx_description
1 polymer ?
#
loop_
_entity_poly.entity_id
_entity_poly.type
_entity_poly.pdbx_seq_one_letter_code
_entity_poly.pdbx_strand_id
1 'polypeptide(L)' 'MLIPVLLFIVGLLCLIKGGDWFVDGATGIARRFHVPELLIGATVVSIGTTLPEVMVSTTSALTG' A
#
# COMPACT_ATOMS: atom_id res chain seq x y z
N MET A 1 6.76 26.96 5.55
CA MET A 1 5.44 26.59 4.99
C MET A 1 5.57 25.78 3.69
N LEU A 2 6.39 26.17 2.72
CA LEU A 2 6.54 25.43 1.45
C LEU A 2 7.19 24.03 1.60
N ILE A 3 8.27 23.94 2.38
CA ILE A 3 9.02 22.68 2.61
C ILE A 3 8.15 21.54 3.16
N PRO A 4 7.37 21.71 4.25
CA PRO A 4 6.54 20.63 4.78
C PRO A 4 5.43 20.20 3.80
N VAL A 5 4.87 21.13 3.01
CA VAL A 5 3.89 20.78 1.97
C VAL A 5 4.53 19.92 0.88
N LEU A 6 5.75 20.25 0.46
CA LEU A 6 6.52 19.46 -0.49
C LEU A 6 6.81 18.04 0.03
N LEU A 7 7.27 17.94 1.28
CA LEU A 7 7.51 16.65 1.94
C LEU A 7 6.23 15.83 2.09
N PHE A 8 5.10 16.47 2.39
CA PHE A 8 3.80 15.81 2.47
C PHE A 8 3.39 15.21 1.11
N ILE A 9 3.49 15.98 0.02
CA ILE A 9 3.14 15.50 -1.33
C ILE A 9 4.05 14.34 -1.73
N VAL A 10 5.36 14.46 -1.54
CA VAL A 10 6.30 13.39 -1.89
C VAL A 10 6.05 12.14 -1.04
N GLY A 11 5.83 12.31 0.27
CA GLY A 11 5.52 11.20 1.18
C GLY A 11 4.24 10.47 0.80
N LEU A 12 3.18 11.22 0.48
CA LEU A 12 1.90 10.66 0.05
C LEU A 12 2.04 9.89 -1.28
N LEU A 13 2.77 10.45 -2.25
CA LEU A 13 3.04 9.76 -3.53
C LEU A 13 3.84 8.48 -3.32
N CYS A 14 4.91 8.52 -2.52
CA CYS A 14 5.69 7.33 -2.19
C CYS A 14 4.86 6.26 -1.50
N LEU A 15 3.94 6.65 -0.60
CA LEU A 15 3.07 5.73 0.11
C LEU A 15 2.07 5.04 -0.84
N ILE A 16 1.38 5.81 -1.69
CA ILE A 16 0.43 5.27 -2.67
C ILE A 16 1.17 4.34 -3.64
N LYS A 17 2.26 4.82 -4.23
CA LYS A 17 3.03 4.06 -5.22
C LYS A 17 3.66 2.80 -4.62
N GLY A 18 4.13 2.88 -3.37
CA GLY A 18 4.66 1.74 -2.63
C GLY A 18 3.59 0.68 -2.35
N GLY A 19 2.37 1.10 -2.01
CA GLY A 19 1.21 0.21 -1.87
C GLY A 19 0.89 -0.52 -3.18
N ASP A 20 0.77 0.21 -4.29
CA ASP A 20 0.51 -0.37 -5.61
C ASP A 20 1.58 -1.40 -6.00
N TRP A 21 2.86 -1.05 -5.86
CA TRP A 21 3.97 -1.96 -6.17
C TRP A 21 4.01 -3.20 -5.28
N PHE A 22 3.60 -3.06 -4.02
CA PHE A 22 3.47 -4.21 -3.12
C PHE A 22 2.38 -5.18 -3.61
N VAL A 23 1.21 -4.65 -4.01
CA VAL A 23 0.11 -5.46 -4.54
C VAL A 23 0.50 -6.13 -5.85
N ASP A 24 1.10 -5.40 -6.78
CA ASP A 24 1.57 -5.94 -8.05
C ASP A 24 2.61 -7.05 -7.86
N GLY A 25 3.56 -6.86 -6.95
CA GLY A 25 4.55 -7.86 -6.58
C GLY A 25 3.91 -9.11 -5.96
N ALA A 26 3.01 -8.93 -4.99
CA ALA A 26 2.34 -10.03 -4.30
C ALA A 26 1.40 -10.81 -5.23
N THR A 27 0.64 -10.13 -6.09
CA THR A 27 -0.21 -10.79 -7.11
C THR A 27 0.63 -11.54 -8.14
N GLY A 28 1.77 -10.98 -8.58
CA GLY A 28 2.71 -11.64 -9.47
C GLY A 28 3.30 -12.93 -8.88
N ILE A 29 3.62 -12.92 -7.58
CA ILE A 29 4.05 -14.12 -6.85
C ILE A 29 2.91 -15.14 -6.78
N ALA A 30 1.72 -14.73 -6.33
CA ALA A 30 0.58 -15.63 -6.17
C ALA A 30 0.17 -16.32 -7.49
N ARG A 31 0.24 -15.60 -8.62
CA ARG A 31 0.03 -16.17 -9.96
C ARG A 31 1.06 -17.26 -10.30
N ARG A 32 2.33 -17.08 -9.95
CA ARG A 32 3.37 -18.12 -10.15
C ARG A 32 3.11 -19.38 -9.31
N PHE A 33 2.49 -19.23 -8.16
CA PHE A 33 2.05 -20.34 -7.31
C PHE A 33 0.71 -20.96 -7.72
N HIS A 34 0.16 -20.58 -8.89
CA HIS A 34 -1.13 -21.07 -9.40
C HIS A 34 -2.31 -20.82 -8.44
N VAL A 35 -2.23 -19.75 -7.63
CA VAL A 35 -3.33 -19.35 -6.77
C VAL A 35 -4.48 -18.79 -7.63
N PRO A 36 -5.74 -19.19 -7.40
CA PRO A 36 -6.89 -18.65 -8.11
C PRO A 36 -7.00 -17.12 -8.01
N GLU A 37 -7.28 -16.45 -9.13
CA GLU A 37 -7.40 -14.98 -9.17
C GLU A 37 -8.46 -14.43 -8.19
N LEU A 38 -9.54 -15.19 -7.97
CA LEU A 38 -10.56 -14.86 -6.98
C LEU A 38 -9.97 -14.72 -5.57
N LEU A 39 -9.07 -15.63 -5.18
CA LEU A 39 -8.41 -15.58 -3.87
C LEU A 39 -7.43 -14.42 -3.79
N ILE A 40 -6.68 -14.14 -4.87
CA ILE A 40 -5.75 -13.01 -4.94
C ILE A 40 -6.51 -11.69 -4.78
N GLY A 41 -7.63 -11.52 -5.49
CA GLY A 41 -8.48 -10.33 -5.38
C GLY A 41 -9.10 -10.18 -4.00
N ALA A 42 -9.68 -11.26 -3.47
CA ALA A 42 -10.36 -11.25 -2.18
C ALA A 42 -9.42 -10.99 -0.99
N THR A 43 -8.12 -11.31 -1.13
CA THR A 43 -7.15 -11.19 -0.04
C THR A 43 -6.10 -10.11 -0.30
N VAL A 44 -5.18 -10.36 -1.23
CA VAL A 44 -4.01 -9.53 -1.50
C VAL A 44 -4.42 -8.14 -1.97
N VAL A 45 -5.34 -8.04 -2.92
CA VAL A 45 -5.78 -6.75 -3.46
C VAL A 45 -6.60 -5.98 -2.43
N SER A 46 -7.53 -6.65 -1.75
CA SER A 46 -8.36 -6.06 -0.68
C SER A 46 -7.54 -5.45 0.46
N ILE A 47 -6.51 -6.17 0.92
CA ILE A 47 -5.57 -5.65 1.93
C ILE A 47 -4.68 -4.56 1.32
N GLY A 48 -4.24 -4.79 0.08
CA GLY A 48 -3.45 -3.89 -0.75
C GLY A 48 -3.94 -2.45 -0.80
N THR A 49 -5.24 -2.25 -1.01
CA THR A 49 -5.82 -0.91 -1.16
C THR A 49 -5.88 -0.13 0.14
N THR A 50 -5.94 -0.82 1.28
CA THR A 50 -6.04 -0.20 2.62
C THR A 50 -4.70 -0.07 3.33
N LEU A 51 -3.63 -0.64 2.77
CA LEU A 51 -2.26 -0.57 3.30
C LEU A 51 -1.77 0.87 3.55
N PRO A 52 -1.94 1.83 2.61
CA PRO A 52 -1.58 3.23 2.86
C PRO A 52 -2.29 3.80 4.10
N GLU A 53 -3.58 3.53 4.24
CA GLU A 53 -4.42 4.03 5.34
C GLU A 53 -4.01 3.43 6.68
N VAL A 54 -3.72 2.13 6.70
CA VAL A 54 -3.22 1.42 7.90
C VAL A 54 -1.87 2.00 8.32
N MET A 55 -0.94 2.19 7.38
CA MET A 55 0.39 2.74 7.69
C MET A 55 0.31 4.15 8.26
N VAL A 56 -0.53 5.03 7.71
CA VAL A 56 -0.74 6.39 8.23
C VAL A 56 -1.42 6.36 9.60
N SER A 57 -2.44 5.51 9.77
CA SER A 57 -3.18 5.40 11.04
C SER A 57 -2.30 4.88 12.15
N THR A 58 -1.51 3.83 11.89
CA THR A 58 -0.57 3.26 12.87
C THR A 58 0.55 4.24 13.20
N THR A 59 1.16 4.89 12.21
CA THR A 59 2.21 5.89 12.47
C THR A 59 1.66 7.07 13.28
N SER A 60 0.44 7.54 12.98
CA SER A 60 -0.22 8.60 13.76
C SER A 60 -0.52 8.17 15.20
N ALA A 61 -0.96 6.92 15.40
CA ALA A 61 -1.23 6.39 16.75
C ALA A 61 0.04 6.16 17.59
N LEU A 62 1.19 5.93 16.95
CA LEU A 62 2.47 5.72 17.64
C LEU A 62 3.22 7.02 17.92
N THR A 63 3.02 8.05 17.10
CA THR A 63 3.78 9.31 17.17
C THR A 63 2.95 10.47 17.75
N GLY A 64 1.63 10.30 17.83
CA GLY A 64 0.71 11.21 18.52
C GLY A 64 0.64 10.90 20.01
#